data_AF-A0A0S7X847-F1
#
_entry.id   AF-A0A0S7X847-F1
#
_cell.length_a   1.000
_cell.length_b   1.000
_cell.length_c   1.000
_cell.angle_alpha   90.00
_cell.angle_beta   90.00
_cell.angle_gamma   90.00
#
_symmetry.space_group_name_H-M   'P 1'
#
loop_
_entity.id
_entity.type
_entity.pdbx_description
1 polymer ?
#
loop_
_entity_poly.entity_id
_entity_poly.type
_entity_poly.pdbx_seq_one_letter_code
_entity_poly.pdbx_strand_id
1 'polypeptide(L)'
;MKRGDRTLGKRRANWGLGLVLLLTVTLLGSAASPRSIQLSNNEQDVILFGADGKRPAFFGDSFGYHLAVGDFDGDGISDLLVGAGTAESQRNNRGSGVGEVYLFFGRTDWPEVLDACMQANCANPGSKVQGSGSPDVIIFGKELGIGYPDMLGESVWSGDIDGDGLDDIIAPASLADGPRNGRRDAGEVYVIFGRPRGEWPSYIDTLQDEHDITIFGADPDDYLYGGNAGDVDGDGISDLILRSGAADGPQNSRVDSGEVYVFFGRSRGQWEEVYDIKGEAGPKPEVFIFGVDSEDSLGWEMATADVDGDGIPDMIIAASGGDGPDGERQDAGEVYILFGRARPDWGSGPIDLSLAPSSLTKVAVIYGACANDSSKFGLRVSAADVDEDSLGDFLLGFDQANMKGRLFFGRGPWPSTIDLLHTDADINFEWPPGGTYAMMLSGDIDGDEKVDFVGSEPGVVGVFFYFKHQAQYPPAPPMPGGGTQVNLASSFVPPDITIYEADPGDGLADAIVSGDINGDGYDDLIISARKADGPNNRREDVGEAYVIFGSQ
;
A
#
# COMPACT_ATOMS: atom_id res chain seq x y z
N MET A 1 32.95 -82.71 3.16
CA MET A 1 32.08 -83.76 3.76
C MET A 1 32.81 -84.32 4.97
N LYS A 2 32.29 -84.49 6.18
CA LYS A 2 30.93 -84.39 6.73
C LYS A 2 31.06 -84.22 8.25
N ARG A 3 30.15 -83.40 8.80
CA ARG A 3 29.51 -83.42 10.13
C ARG A 3 30.39 -83.61 11.38
N GLY A 4 30.55 -82.51 12.12
CA GLY A 4 30.82 -82.52 13.55
C GLY A 4 29.51 -82.35 14.32
N ASP A 5 29.42 -83.04 15.46
CA ASP A 5 28.41 -82.84 16.48
C ASP A 5 29.14 -82.89 17.84
N ARG A 6 29.07 -81.81 18.62
CA ARG A 6 29.32 -81.83 20.06
C ARG A 6 28.51 -80.76 20.76
N THR A 7 27.86 -81.24 21.80
CA THR A 7 26.88 -80.64 22.69
C THR A 7 27.45 -79.72 23.77
N LEU A 8 26.69 -78.66 24.06
CA LEU A 8 26.30 -78.09 25.37
C LEU A 8 27.37 -77.63 26.38
N GLY A 9 27.41 -76.32 26.60
CA GLY A 9 27.87 -75.64 27.82
C GLY A 9 27.08 -74.34 28.02
N LYS A 10 26.41 -74.21 29.18
CA LYS A 10 25.42 -73.18 29.52
C LYS A 10 26.00 -71.77 29.72
N ARG A 11 25.14 -70.78 29.40
CA ARG A 11 25.29 -69.33 29.60
C ARG A 11 25.55 -68.91 31.06
N ARG A 12 26.32 -67.84 31.24
CA ARG A 12 26.03 -66.76 32.20
C ARG A 12 26.26 -65.41 31.51
N ALA A 13 25.29 -64.53 31.69
CA ALA A 13 25.26 -63.17 31.17
C ALA A 13 26.13 -62.24 32.02
N ASN A 14 26.75 -61.24 31.39
CA ASN A 14 27.13 -60.00 32.04
C ASN A 14 26.65 -58.84 31.15
N TRP A 15 25.98 -57.91 31.80
CA TRP A 15 25.37 -56.72 31.22
C TRP A 15 26.46 -55.68 30.93
N GLY A 16 26.59 -55.29 29.67
CA GLY A 16 27.30 -54.07 29.27
C GLY A 16 26.28 -53.10 28.68
N LEU A 17 26.02 -52.00 29.36
CA LEU A 17 25.30 -50.86 28.80
C LEU A 17 26.13 -50.29 27.64
N GLY A 18 25.71 -50.57 26.41
CA GLY A 18 26.16 -49.86 25.22
C GLY A 18 25.22 -48.70 24.97
N LEU A 19 25.66 -47.49 25.31
CA LEU A 19 25.04 -46.25 24.90
C LEU A 19 25.16 -46.15 23.36
N VAL A 20 24.08 -46.42 22.63
CA VAL A 20 24.01 -46.14 21.19
C VAL A 20 23.68 -44.67 21.07
N LEU A 21 24.70 -43.86 20.79
CA LEU A 21 24.51 -42.48 20.37
C LEU A 21 23.97 -42.52 18.93
N LEU A 22 22.65 -42.43 18.77
CA LEU A 22 22.03 -42.23 17.48
C LEU A 22 22.32 -40.76 17.10
N LEU A 23 23.35 -40.54 16.29
CA LEU A 23 23.60 -39.23 15.69
C LEU A 23 22.56 -39.05 14.58
N THR A 24 21.40 -38.48 14.90
CA THR A 24 20.55 -37.87 13.88
C THR A 24 21.29 -36.62 13.41
N VAL A 25 21.95 -36.72 12.26
CA VAL A 25 22.33 -35.53 11.50
C VAL A 25 21.03 -34.96 10.98
N THR A 26 20.45 -34.01 11.72
CA THR A 26 19.53 -33.06 11.13
C THR A 26 20.36 -32.30 10.11
N LEU A 27 20.10 -32.51 8.81
CA LEU A 27 20.50 -31.52 7.83
C LEU A 27 19.71 -30.27 8.20
N LEU A 28 20.36 -29.33 8.90
CA LEU A 28 19.99 -27.94 8.77
C LEU A 28 20.18 -27.65 7.29
N GLY A 29 19.09 -27.34 6.58
CA GLY A 29 19.18 -26.80 5.23
C GLY A 29 20.20 -25.66 5.27
N SER A 30 21.12 -25.65 4.31
CA SER A 30 21.99 -24.48 4.16
C SER A 30 21.07 -23.32 3.85
N ALA A 31 20.96 -22.34 4.77
CA ALA A 31 20.38 -21.05 4.44
C ALA A 31 21.07 -20.58 3.16
N ALA A 32 20.28 -20.30 2.12
CA ALA A 32 20.79 -19.68 0.91
C ALA A 32 21.54 -18.40 1.32
N SER A 33 22.62 -18.08 0.62
CA SER A 33 23.26 -16.78 0.86
C SER A 33 22.27 -15.68 0.45
N PRO A 34 22.12 -14.59 1.23
CA PRO A 34 21.29 -13.46 0.85
C PRO A 34 21.55 -13.04 -0.60
N ARG A 35 20.50 -12.96 -1.41
CA ARG A 35 20.57 -12.45 -2.78
C ARG A 35 20.71 -10.93 -2.70
N SER A 36 21.57 -10.37 -3.52
CA SER A 36 21.64 -8.92 -3.70
C SER A 36 21.26 -8.57 -5.13
N ILE A 37 20.45 -7.53 -5.32
CA ILE A 37 20.10 -6.97 -6.63
C ILE A 37 20.66 -5.55 -6.67
N GLN A 38 21.49 -5.23 -7.65
CA GLN A 38 22.08 -3.92 -7.87
C GLN A 38 21.38 -3.23 -9.04
N LEU A 39 20.50 -2.27 -8.75
CA LEU A 39 19.74 -1.56 -9.79
C LEU A 39 20.66 -0.78 -10.73
N SER A 40 21.77 -0.24 -10.21
CA SER A 40 22.82 0.44 -11.00
C SER A 40 23.51 -0.46 -12.04
N ASN A 41 23.43 -1.78 -11.89
CA ASN A 41 23.97 -2.76 -12.83
C ASN A 41 22.91 -3.28 -13.82
N ASN A 42 21.66 -2.82 -13.74
CA ASN A 42 20.50 -3.38 -14.42
C ASN A 42 20.25 -4.86 -14.05
N GLU A 43 20.24 -5.17 -12.75
CA GLU A 43 19.94 -6.51 -12.24
C GLU A 43 18.44 -6.76 -11.97
N GLN A 44 17.60 -5.74 -12.15
CA GLN A 44 16.14 -5.86 -12.24
C GLN A 44 15.69 -6.50 -13.56
N ASP A 45 14.47 -7.02 -13.59
CA ASP A 45 13.91 -7.68 -14.78
C ASP A 45 13.31 -6.66 -15.77
N VAL A 46 12.63 -5.63 -15.26
CA VAL A 46 12.09 -4.53 -16.06
C VAL A 46 12.39 -3.19 -15.40
N ILE A 47 12.68 -2.18 -16.21
CA ILE A 47 12.72 -0.78 -15.77
C ILE A 47 11.76 0.08 -16.58
N LEU A 48 10.99 0.91 -15.86
CA LEU A 48 10.03 1.86 -16.40
C LEU A 48 10.57 3.27 -16.16
N PHE A 49 10.62 4.07 -17.21
CA PHE A 49 11.07 5.45 -17.13
C PHE A 49 9.92 6.44 -17.25
N GLY A 50 9.91 7.39 -16.32
CA GLY A 50 9.05 8.56 -16.35
C GLY A 50 9.24 9.40 -17.60
N ALA A 51 8.19 10.16 -17.89
CA ALA A 51 8.08 10.99 -19.06
C ALA A 51 8.85 12.32 -18.84
N ASP A 52 9.26 13.02 -19.91
CA ASP A 52 10.10 14.23 -19.82
C ASP A 52 9.27 15.47 -20.14
N GLY A 53 8.80 16.18 -19.11
CA GLY A 53 8.14 17.49 -19.21
C GLY A 53 9.03 18.59 -19.81
N LYS A 54 8.43 19.65 -20.37
CA LYS A 54 9.18 20.75 -20.99
C LYS A 54 9.62 21.76 -19.94
N ARG A 55 10.94 21.90 -19.74
CA ARG A 55 11.55 22.99 -18.94
C ARG A 55 10.90 24.37 -19.21
N PRO A 56 10.58 25.17 -18.18
CA PRO A 56 11.17 25.16 -16.85
C PRO A 56 10.13 24.90 -15.73
N ALA A 57 9.66 23.67 -15.55
CA ALA A 57 9.08 23.31 -14.25
C ALA A 57 10.16 23.30 -13.17
N PHE A 58 9.73 23.62 -11.95
CA PHE A 58 10.60 23.68 -10.77
C PHE A 58 10.94 22.29 -10.19
N PHE A 59 10.30 21.21 -10.69
CA PHE A 59 10.46 19.79 -10.31
C PHE A 59 10.14 18.91 -11.55
N GLY A 60 10.75 17.73 -11.68
CA GLY A 60 10.46 16.77 -12.76
C GLY A 60 9.07 16.12 -12.66
N ASP A 61 8.74 15.16 -13.53
CA ASP A 61 7.39 14.57 -13.63
C ASP A 61 7.03 13.67 -12.41
N SER A 62 8.01 13.27 -11.59
CA SER A 62 7.86 12.40 -10.42
C SER A 62 7.10 11.08 -10.69
N PHE A 63 7.36 10.43 -11.82
CA PHE A 63 6.81 9.10 -12.13
C PHE A 63 7.14 8.09 -11.03
N GLY A 64 6.13 7.35 -10.58
CA GLY A 64 6.28 6.46 -9.42
C GLY A 64 6.06 7.18 -8.09
N TYR A 65 5.36 8.32 -8.09
CA TYR A 65 4.95 8.98 -6.85
C TYR A 65 4.10 8.03 -5.99
N HIS A 66 3.19 7.29 -6.64
CA HIS A 66 2.42 6.21 -6.06
C HIS A 66 2.21 5.09 -7.08
N LEU A 67 1.95 3.87 -6.61
CA LEU A 67 1.74 2.68 -7.43
C LEU A 67 0.46 1.97 -6.99
N ALA A 68 -0.20 1.30 -7.93
CA ALA A 68 -1.28 0.35 -7.64
C ALA A 68 -1.23 -0.80 -8.64
N VAL A 69 -1.78 -1.94 -8.26
CA VAL A 69 -1.93 -3.12 -9.11
C VAL A 69 -3.40 -3.56 -9.14
N GLY A 70 -3.81 -4.22 -10.21
CA GLY A 70 -5.17 -4.77 -10.37
C GLY A 70 -5.37 -5.32 -11.77
N ASP A 71 -6.43 -6.09 -12.01
CA ASP A 71 -6.79 -6.57 -13.35
C ASP A 71 -7.79 -5.59 -14.00
N PHE A 72 -7.28 -4.54 -14.66
CA PHE A 72 -8.13 -3.50 -15.27
C PHE A 72 -8.62 -3.90 -16.67
N ASP A 73 -8.02 -4.93 -17.28
CA ASP A 73 -8.25 -5.35 -18.67
C ASP A 73 -8.95 -6.71 -18.84
N GLY A 74 -9.07 -7.46 -17.75
CA GLY A 74 -9.82 -8.69 -17.61
C GLY A 74 -9.12 -9.94 -18.14
N ASP A 75 -7.79 -9.89 -18.30
CA ASP A 75 -7.02 -11.03 -18.79
C ASP A 75 -6.52 -11.97 -17.67
N GLY A 76 -6.75 -11.60 -16.41
CA GLY A 76 -6.38 -12.37 -15.22
C GLY A 76 -4.90 -12.26 -14.84
N ILE A 77 -4.15 -11.38 -15.46
CA ILE A 77 -2.79 -10.98 -15.07
C ILE A 77 -2.91 -9.61 -14.39
N SER A 78 -2.15 -9.38 -13.33
CA SER A 78 -2.13 -8.06 -12.70
C SER A 78 -1.54 -7.02 -13.66
N ASP A 79 -2.16 -5.86 -13.74
CA ASP A 79 -1.64 -4.70 -14.42
C ASP A 79 -0.95 -3.75 -13.43
N LEU A 80 -0.14 -2.85 -13.95
CA LEU A 80 0.56 -1.84 -13.14
C LEU A 80 0.04 -0.43 -13.46
N LEU A 81 -0.40 0.27 -12.42
CA LEU A 81 -0.77 1.67 -12.46
C LEU A 81 0.31 2.52 -11.77
N VAL A 82 0.77 3.57 -12.45
CA VAL A 82 1.84 4.44 -11.96
C VAL A 82 1.39 5.90 -11.97
N GLY A 83 1.40 6.53 -10.80
CA GLY A 83 1.10 7.95 -10.63
C GLY A 83 2.32 8.86 -10.85
N ALA A 84 2.08 10.02 -11.46
CA ALA A 84 3.06 11.07 -11.68
C ALA A 84 2.43 12.45 -11.38
N GLY A 85 2.22 12.72 -10.09
CA GLY A 85 1.49 13.91 -9.61
C GLY A 85 2.07 15.26 -10.05
N THR A 86 3.36 15.33 -10.38
CA THR A 86 3.99 16.59 -10.82
C THR A 86 4.19 16.65 -12.33
N ALA A 87 3.72 15.65 -13.07
CA ALA A 87 3.89 15.58 -14.52
C ALA A 87 3.30 16.79 -15.23
N GLU A 88 4.05 17.30 -16.20
CA GLU A 88 3.53 18.27 -17.15
C GLU A 88 2.80 17.55 -18.28
N SER A 89 1.54 17.92 -18.57
CA SER A 89 0.79 17.17 -19.58
C SER A 89 1.48 17.16 -20.95
N GLN A 90 1.88 15.96 -21.40
CA GLN A 90 2.62 15.78 -22.64
C GLN A 90 1.80 16.16 -23.86
N ARG A 91 0.47 16.05 -23.78
CA ARG A 91 -0.41 16.11 -24.95
C ARG A 91 -0.73 17.54 -25.40
N ASN A 92 -0.56 18.54 -24.54
CA ASN A 92 -1.21 19.84 -24.76
C ASN A 92 -0.53 21.03 -24.07
N ASN A 93 0.61 20.85 -23.38
CA ASN A 93 1.35 21.95 -22.75
C ASN A 93 0.47 22.77 -21.77
N ARG A 94 -0.39 22.07 -21.03
CA ARG A 94 -1.40 22.64 -20.11
C ARG A 94 -0.84 23.41 -18.93
N GLY A 95 0.45 23.28 -18.65
CA GLY A 95 1.08 23.87 -17.48
C GLY A 95 1.77 22.80 -16.64
N SER A 96 2.52 23.23 -15.64
CA SER A 96 3.27 22.36 -14.76
C SER A 96 2.37 21.75 -13.67
N GLY A 97 2.50 20.44 -13.43
CA GLY A 97 1.88 19.72 -12.31
C GLY A 97 0.37 19.49 -12.40
N VAL A 98 -0.18 19.46 -13.60
CA VAL A 98 -1.55 18.97 -13.83
C VAL A 98 -1.66 17.47 -13.48
N GLY A 99 -0.53 16.76 -13.53
CA GLY A 99 -0.42 15.36 -13.16
C GLY A 99 -0.83 14.40 -14.28
N GLU A 100 -0.25 13.21 -14.26
CA GLU A 100 -0.57 12.11 -15.17
C GLU A 100 -0.59 10.78 -14.42
N VAL A 101 -1.34 9.82 -14.94
CA VAL A 101 -1.33 8.42 -14.50
C VAL A 101 -1.09 7.52 -15.71
N TYR A 102 -0.28 6.49 -15.53
CA TYR A 102 0.11 5.57 -16.60
C TYR A 102 -0.31 4.15 -16.25
N LEU A 103 -1.02 3.50 -17.16
CA LEU A 103 -1.42 2.09 -17.05
C LEU A 103 -0.56 1.24 -17.99
N PHE A 104 -0.01 0.17 -17.44
CA PHE A 104 0.75 -0.85 -18.15
C PHE A 104 0.06 -2.20 -17.94
N PHE A 105 -0.48 -2.76 -19.00
CA PHE A 105 -1.14 -4.07 -18.90
C PHE A 105 -0.12 -5.17 -18.63
N GLY A 106 -0.49 -6.09 -17.74
CA GLY A 106 0.21 -7.33 -17.45
C GLY A 106 0.46 -8.14 -18.72
N ARG A 107 1.59 -8.86 -18.74
CA ARG A 107 1.99 -9.71 -19.88
C ARG A 107 3.13 -10.65 -19.55
N THR A 108 3.10 -11.84 -20.15
CA THR A 108 4.21 -12.81 -20.06
C THR A 108 5.51 -12.38 -20.76
N ASP A 109 5.45 -11.38 -21.65
CA ASP A 109 6.57 -10.94 -22.49
C ASP A 109 6.92 -9.46 -22.28
N TRP A 110 7.13 -9.05 -21.03
CA TRP A 110 7.56 -7.70 -20.72
C TRP A 110 8.84 -7.30 -21.48
N PRO A 111 8.87 -6.13 -22.11
CA PRO A 111 10.11 -5.52 -22.55
C PRO A 111 11.01 -5.25 -21.33
N GLU A 112 12.31 -5.47 -21.44
CA GLU A 112 13.28 -5.11 -20.38
C GLU A 112 13.23 -3.60 -20.04
N VAL A 113 12.81 -2.77 -21.00
CA VAL A 113 12.70 -1.32 -20.83
C VAL A 113 11.38 -0.78 -21.38
N LEU A 114 10.69 -0.03 -20.54
CA LEU A 114 9.53 0.78 -20.88
C LEU A 114 9.83 2.25 -20.67
N ASP A 115 9.28 3.10 -21.55
CA ASP A 115 9.54 4.53 -21.53
C ASP A 115 8.25 5.29 -21.81
N ALA A 116 7.77 6.01 -20.80
CA ALA A 116 6.59 6.88 -20.88
C ALA A 116 6.81 8.08 -21.81
N CYS A 117 8.05 8.36 -22.22
CA CYS A 117 8.34 9.46 -23.12
C CYS A 117 7.84 9.20 -24.56
N MET A 118 6.87 10.01 -25.00
CA MET A 118 6.39 10.02 -26.37
C MET A 118 7.30 10.91 -27.23
N GLN A 119 7.97 10.32 -28.24
CA GLN A 119 9.11 10.86 -29.00
C GLN A 119 9.00 12.32 -29.51
N ALA A 120 7.79 12.87 -29.66
CA ALA A 120 7.57 14.25 -30.11
C ALA A 120 7.61 15.31 -28.98
N ASN A 121 7.44 14.91 -27.73
CA ASN A 121 7.24 15.82 -26.60
C ASN A 121 8.35 15.80 -25.55
N CYS A 122 9.26 14.83 -25.61
CA CYS A 122 10.45 14.81 -24.75
C CYS A 122 11.26 16.11 -24.92
N ALA A 123 11.60 16.78 -23.81
CA ALA A 123 12.40 18.01 -23.83
C ALA A 123 13.77 17.82 -24.50
N ASN A 124 14.30 16.59 -24.48
CA ASN A 124 15.55 16.21 -25.11
C ASN A 124 15.35 15.30 -26.34
N PRO A 125 15.44 15.81 -27.59
CA PRO A 125 15.36 14.98 -28.80
C PRO A 125 16.41 13.85 -28.79
N GLY A 126 15.96 12.60 -28.73
CA GLY A 126 16.83 11.41 -28.65
C GLY A 126 17.07 10.88 -27.23
N SER A 127 16.38 11.40 -26.21
CA SER A 127 16.38 10.83 -24.84
C SER A 127 15.46 9.61 -24.69
N LYS A 128 14.51 9.40 -25.61
CA LYS A 128 13.71 8.16 -25.65
C LYS A 128 14.63 6.97 -25.85
N VAL A 129 14.49 5.94 -25.02
CA VAL A 129 15.21 4.67 -25.19
C VAL A 129 14.74 4.02 -26.49
N GLN A 130 15.68 3.69 -27.39
CA GLN A 130 15.31 3.06 -28.66
C GLN A 130 14.89 1.62 -28.44
N GLY A 131 13.73 1.23 -28.98
CA GLY A 131 13.19 -0.12 -28.84
C GLY A 131 12.50 -0.39 -27.50
N SER A 132 12.36 0.63 -26.64
CA SER A 132 11.53 0.50 -25.44
C SER A 132 10.04 0.41 -25.79
N GLY A 133 9.30 -0.26 -24.93
CA GLY A 133 7.84 -0.18 -24.96
C GLY A 133 7.34 1.19 -24.47
N SER A 134 6.04 1.37 -24.46
CA SER A 134 5.36 2.57 -23.94
C SER A 134 4.13 2.14 -23.12
N PRO A 135 3.60 3.04 -22.27
CA PRO A 135 2.35 2.79 -21.55
C PRO A 135 1.22 2.41 -22.50
N ASP A 136 0.32 1.55 -22.05
CA ASP A 136 -0.85 1.14 -22.84
C ASP A 136 -1.94 2.23 -22.80
N VAL A 137 -2.14 2.84 -21.63
CA VAL A 137 -3.05 3.97 -21.43
C VAL A 137 -2.35 5.07 -20.64
N ILE A 138 -2.62 6.33 -21.00
CA ILE A 138 -2.19 7.51 -20.24
C ILE A 138 -3.43 8.32 -19.85
N ILE A 139 -3.58 8.64 -18.58
CA ILE A 139 -4.64 9.48 -18.05
C ILE A 139 -4.05 10.87 -17.78
N PHE A 140 -4.57 11.88 -18.46
CA PHE A 140 -4.09 13.25 -18.36
C PHE A 140 -4.94 14.06 -17.39
N GLY A 141 -4.27 14.74 -16.46
CA GLY A 141 -4.88 15.68 -15.54
C GLY A 141 -5.55 16.88 -16.22
N LYS A 142 -6.53 17.43 -15.50
CA LYS A 142 -7.27 18.61 -15.87
C LYS A 142 -6.43 19.85 -15.54
N GLU A 143 -6.54 20.89 -16.38
CA GLU A 143 -6.08 22.23 -16.04
C GLU A 143 -6.83 23.26 -16.87
N LEU A 144 -7.34 24.29 -16.19
CA LEU A 144 -8.19 25.34 -16.77
C LEU A 144 -7.73 26.75 -16.38
N GLY A 145 -6.45 27.00 -16.14
CA GLY A 145 -6.00 28.38 -15.95
C GLY A 145 -4.60 28.60 -15.43
N ILE A 146 -4.40 29.82 -14.95
CA ILE A 146 -3.22 30.24 -14.19
C ILE A 146 -3.51 29.90 -12.72
N GLY A 147 -3.13 28.70 -12.29
CA GLY A 147 -3.33 28.17 -10.94
C GLY A 147 -2.11 27.37 -10.45
N TYR A 148 -2.21 26.88 -9.22
CA TYR A 148 -1.31 25.87 -8.66
C TYR A 148 -1.67 24.50 -9.27
N PRO A 149 -0.71 23.55 -9.35
CA PRO A 149 -0.93 22.23 -9.97
C PRO A 149 -2.08 21.44 -9.32
N ASP A 150 -3.00 20.83 -10.08
CA ASP A 150 -4.09 19.97 -9.57
C ASP A 150 -3.59 18.59 -9.04
N MET A 151 -2.39 18.18 -9.43
CA MET A 151 -1.67 16.99 -8.93
C MET A 151 -2.33 15.61 -9.17
N LEU A 152 -2.94 15.38 -10.34
CA LEU A 152 -3.46 14.04 -10.69
C LEU A 152 -2.35 12.98 -10.63
N GLY A 153 -2.57 11.88 -9.91
CA GLY A 153 -1.57 10.81 -9.80
C GLY A 153 -0.50 11.06 -8.73
N GLU A 154 -0.73 12.02 -7.84
CA GLU A 154 -0.05 12.05 -6.53
C GLU A 154 -0.37 10.79 -5.72
N SER A 155 -1.57 10.26 -5.84
CA SER A 155 -1.91 8.92 -5.39
C SER A 155 -2.73 8.21 -6.46
N VAL A 156 -2.72 6.88 -6.44
CA VAL A 156 -3.51 6.04 -7.32
C VAL A 156 -3.94 4.78 -6.58
N TRP A 157 -5.18 4.37 -6.74
CA TRP A 157 -5.76 3.20 -6.06
C TRP A 157 -6.59 2.39 -7.04
N SER A 158 -6.88 1.15 -6.67
CA SER A 158 -7.62 0.21 -7.49
C SER A 158 -8.63 -0.60 -6.68
N GLY A 159 -9.66 -1.10 -7.37
CA GLY A 159 -10.62 -2.08 -6.87
C GLY A 159 -11.90 -2.11 -7.71
N ASP A 160 -12.58 -3.24 -7.77
CA ASP A 160 -13.85 -3.41 -8.47
C ASP A 160 -15.01 -2.76 -7.70
N ILE A 161 -15.24 -1.46 -7.92
CA ILE A 161 -16.29 -0.69 -7.24
C ILE A 161 -17.63 -0.72 -7.99
N ASP A 162 -17.62 -1.24 -9.22
CA ASP A 162 -18.81 -1.40 -10.05
C ASP A 162 -19.35 -2.84 -10.16
N GLY A 163 -18.63 -3.80 -9.57
CA GLY A 163 -19.01 -5.19 -9.42
C GLY A 163 -19.00 -5.97 -10.74
N ASP A 164 -18.22 -5.55 -11.74
CA ASP A 164 -18.12 -6.21 -13.03
C ASP A 164 -16.99 -7.25 -13.13
N GLY A 165 -16.18 -7.35 -12.07
CA GLY A 165 -15.05 -8.27 -11.94
C GLY A 165 -13.74 -7.76 -12.52
N LEU A 166 -13.70 -6.50 -12.97
CA LEU A 166 -12.49 -5.79 -13.37
C LEU A 166 -12.17 -4.74 -12.30
N ASP A 167 -10.89 -4.55 -12.00
CA ASP A 167 -10.51 -3.47 -11.11
C ASP A 167 -10.72 -2.11 -11.79
N ASP A 168 -11.16 -1.14 -11.01
CA ASP A 168 -11.35 0.25 -11.43
C ASP A 168 -10.20 1.12 -10.98
N ILE A 169 -9.91 2.20 -11.70
CA ILE A 169 -8.87 3.16 -11.35
C ILE A 169 -9.49 4.30 -10.54
N ILE A 170 -8.90 4.60 -9.38
CA ILE A 170 -9.21 5.75 -8.54
C ILE A 170 -8.00 6.69 -8.55
N ALA A 171 -8.16 7.86 -9.15
CA ALA A 171 -7.08 8.82 -9.35
C ALA A 171 -7.42 10.19 -8.73
N PRO A 172 -6.95 10.45 -7.50
CA PRO A 172 -7.05 11.77 -6.86
C PRO A 172 -6.19 12.84 -7.56
N ALA A 173 -6.73 14.05 -7.60
CA ALA A 173 -6.12 15.32 -7.94
C ALA A 173 -6.33 16.27 -6.75
N SER A 174 -5.45 16.16 -5.77
CA SER A 174 -5.66 16.62 -4.41
C SER A 174 -5.76 18.14 -4.25
N LEU A 175 -5.11 18.87 -5.14
CA LEU A 175 -5.07 20.33 -5.14
C LEU A 175 -6.13 20.95 -6.08
N ALA A 176 -7.00 20.13 -6.68
CA ALA A 176 -8.03 20.64 -7.56
C ALA A 176 -9.05 21.52 -6.82
N ASP A 177 -9.49 22.60 -7.48
CA ASP A 177 -10.37 23.63 -6.89
C ASP A 177 -11.87 23.24 -6.84
N GLY A 178 -12.17 21.96 -6.96
CA GLY A 178 -13.52 21.40 -6.91
C GLY A 178 -14.49 21.98 -7.95
N PRO A 179 -15.81 21.99 -7.67
CA PRO A 179 -16.82 22.25 -8.68
C PRO A 179 -16.74 23.69 -9.18
N ARG A 180 -16.52 23.84 -10.50
CA ARG A 180 -16.35 25.14 -11.20
C ARG A 180 -15.18 25.97 -10.66
N ASN A 181 -14.16 25.33 -10.10
CA ASN A 181 -12.97 25.95 -9.49
C ASN A 181 -13.37 26.94 -8.37
N GLY A 182 -14.34 26.54 -7.55
CA GLY A 182 -14.97 27.38 -6.53
C GLY A 182 -14.54 27.06 -5.10
N ARG A 183 -13.84 25.94 -4.87
CA ARG A 183 -13.40 25.46 -3.56
C ARG A 183 -11.90 25.20 -3.63
N ARG A 184 -11.12 26.26 -3.40
CA ARG A 184 -9.67 26.21 -3.55
C ARG A 184 -9.07 25.00 -2.85
N ASP A 185 -8.27 24.21 -3.56
CA ASP A 185 -7.55 23.06 -3.01
C ASP A 185 -8.44 22.08 -2.20
N ALA A 186 -9.71 21.93 -2.57
CA ALA A 186 -10.61 20.97 -1.93
C ALA A 186 -10.35 19.52 -2.40
N GLY A 187 -9.72 19.38 -3.57
CA GLY A 187 -9.45 18.12 -4.24
C GLY A 187 -10.61 17.62 -5.11
N GLU A 188 -10.23 16.86 -6.13
CA GLU A 188 -11.11 16.11 -7.02
C GLU A 188 -10.61 14.65 -7.07
N VAL A 189 -11.51 13.68 -7.20
CA VAL A 189 -11.15 12.30 -7.51
C VAL A 189 -11.83 11.88 -8.80
N TYR A 190 -11.05 11.30 -9.70
CA TYR A 190 -11.52 10.75 -10.95
C TYR A 190 -11.56 9.23 -10.85
N VAL A 191 -12.71 8.63 -11.14
CA VAL A 191 -12.83 7.18 -11.29
C VAL A 191 -12.92 6.85 -12.77
N ILE A 192 -12.17 5.84 -13.17
CA ILE A 192 -12.19 5.26 -14.51
C ILE A 192 -12.44 3.77 -14.34
N PHE A 193 -13.57 3.29 -14.85
CA PHE A 193 -13.89 1.89 -14.67
C PHE A 193 -13.02 0.97 -15.54
N GLY A 194 -12.77 -0.23 -15.03
CA GLY A 194 -12.18 -1.35 -15.76
C GLY A 194 -12.94 -1.65 -17.04
N ARG A 195 -12.24 -2.16 -18.06
CA ARG A 195 -12.88 -2.60 -19.32
C ARG A 195 -12.02 -3.61 -20.05
N PRO A 196 -12.60 -4.50 -20.87
CA PRO A 196 -11.82 -5.46 -21.64
C PRO A 196 -10.71 -4.78 -22.46
N ARG A 197 -9.51 -5.37 -22.51
CA ARG A 197 -8.31 -4.80 -23.20
C ARG A 197 -8.56 -4.11 -24.55
N GLY A 198 -9.45 -4.68 -25.38
CA GLY A 198 -9.78 -4.13 -26.70
C GLY A 198 -10.65 -2.86 -26.69
N GLU A 199 -11.16 -2.46 -25.53
CA GLU A 199 -12.05 -1.31 -25.33
C GLU A 199 -11.35 -0.14 -24.63
N TRP A 200 -10.15 -0.35 -24.09
CA TRP A 200 -9.32 0.72 -23.55
C TRP A 200 -8.88 1.69 -24.67
N PRO A 201 -9.09 3.01 -24.51
CA PRO A 201 -8.46 3.99 -25.37
C PRO A 201 -6.97 4.07 -25.06
N SER A 202 -6.16 4.57 -26.00
CA SER A 202 -4.72 4.81 -25.74
C SER A 202 -4.46 5.93 -24.73
N TYR A 203 -5.47 6.74 -24.42
CA TYR A 203 -5.41 7.77 -23.39
C TYR A 203 -6.82 8.16 -22.93
N ILE A 204 -6.89 8.79 -21.76
CA ILE A 204 -8.08 9.42 -21.18
C ILE A 204 -7.71 10.86 -20.78
N ASP A 205 -8.58 11.81 -21.07
CA ASP A 205 -8.35 13.23 -20.78
C ASP A 205 -9.44 13.77 -19.85
N THR A 206 -9.10 13.97 -18.56
CA THR A 206 -10.10 14.39 -17.55
C THR A 206 -10.62 15.80 -17.78
N LEU A 207 -9.91 16.63 -18.57
CA LEU A 207 -10.43 17.93 -19.01
C LEU A 207 -11.55 17.82 -20.05
N GLN A 208 -11.60 16.71 -20.78
CA GLN A 208 -12.64 16.45 -21.78
C GLN A 208 -13.78 15.60 -21.22
N ASP A 209 -13.79 15.38 -19.90
CA ASP A 209 -14.76 14.51 -19.21
C ASP A 209 -14.77 13.09 -19.84
N GLU A 210 -13.58 12.55 -20.16
CA GLU A 210 -13.41 11.19 -20.73
C GLU A 210 -13.31 10.10 -19.64
N HIS A 211 -13.29 10.47 -18.36
CA HIS A 211 -13.41 9.57 -17.20
C HIS A 211 -14.88 9.26 -16.87
N ASP A 212 -15.13 8.30 -15.98
CA ASP A 212 -16.48 7.80 -15.69
C ASP A 212 -17.17 8.56 -14.53
N ILE A 213 -16.44 8.88 -13.45
CA ILE A 213 -16.99 9.62 -12.30
C ILE A 213 -16.05 10.74 -11.85
N THR A 214 -16.62 11.89 -11.46
CA THR A 214 -15.92 12.92 -10.66
C THR A 214 -16.50 13.00 -9.26
N ILE A 215 -15.63 13.05 -8.26
CA ILE A 215 -16.00 13.27 -6.86
C ILE A 215 -15.32 14.53 -6.36
N PHE A 216 -16.11 15.49 -5.88
CA PHE A 216 -15.61 16.75 -5.36
C PHE A 216 -15.39 16.73 -3.84
N GLY A 217 -14.26 17.25 -3.40
CA GLY A 217 -13.95 17.50 -1.99
C GLY A 217 -14.92 18.47 -1.30
N ALA A 218 -14.99 18.37 0.03
CA ALA A 218 -16.00 19.04 0.84
C ALA A 218 -15.75 20.55 0.96
N ASP A 219 -14.60 20.95 1.50
CA ASP A 219 -14.28 22.32 1.84
C ASP A 219 -12.91 22.77 1.32
N PRO A 220 -12.68 24.10 1.18
CA PRO A 220 -11.40 24.61 0.72
C PRO A 220 -10.27 24.25 1.66
N ASP A 221 -9.10 23.93 1.11
CA ASP A 221 -7.88 23.57 1.84
C ASP A 221 -7.99 22.25 2.65
N ASP A 222 -9.04 21.44 2.46
CA ASP A 222 -9.20 20.11 3.10
C ASP A 222 -8.50 18.99 2.31
N TYR A 223 -8.36 19.21 0.99
CA TYR A 223 -7.71 18.34 0.03
C TYR A 223 -8.16 16.85 0.04
N LEU A 224 -8.77 16.41 -1.04
CA LEU A 224 -9.15 15.01 -1.22
C LEU A 224 -7.97 14.21 -1.81
N TYR A 225 -7.05 13.75 -0.96
CA TYR A 225 -5.73 13.25 -1.37
C TYR A 225 -5.66 11.76 -1.76
N GLY A 226 -6.53 10.91 -1.23
CA GLY A 226 -6.30 9.46 -1.26
C GLY A 226 -7.56 8.64 -1.15
N GLY A 227 -7.46 7.40 -1.64
CA GLY A 227 -8.51 6.41 -1.60
C GLY A 227 -8.07 5.10 -0.94
N ASN A 228 -9.00 4.17 -0.84
CA ASN A 228 -8.82 2.73 -0.72
C ASN A 228 -10.10 2.10 -1.30
N ALA A 229 -10.07 0.82 -1.65
CA ALA A 229 -11.24 0.08 -2.09
C ALA A 229 -11.38 -1.22 -1.29
N GLY A 230 -12.58 -1.50 -0.80
CA GLY A 230 -12.87 -2.73 -0.08
C GLY A 230 -14.35 -2.84 0.31
N ASP A 231 -14.89 -4.04 0.32
CA ASP A 231 -16.30 -4.33 0.62
C ASP A 231 -16.59 -4.20 2.13
N VAL A 232 -16.63 -2.98 2.66
CA VAL A 232 -16.83 -2.72 4.09
C VAL A 232 -18.30 -2.84 4.50
N ASP A 233 -19.20 -3.04 3.54
CA ASP A 233 -20.62 -3.31 3.77
C ASP A 233 -21.07 -4.77 3.54
N GLY A 234 -20.18 -5.62 3.02
CA GLY A 234 -20.39 -7.06 2.87
C GLY A 234 -21.39 -7.43 1.77
N ASP A 235 -21.58 -6.59 0.75
CA ASP A 235 -22.49 -6.87 -0.37
C ASP A 235 -21.81 -7.55 -1.58
N GLY A 236 -20.50 -7.73 -1.51
CA GLY A 236 -19.67 -8.40 -2.50
C GLY A 236 -19.14 -7.48 -3.61
N ILE A 237 -19.33 -6.17 -3.50
CA ILE A 237 -18.76 -5.16 -4.39
C ILE A 237 -17.84 -4.28 -3.56
N SER A 238 -16.66 -3.92 -4.08
CA SER A 238 -15.76 -3.05 -3.32
C SER A 238 -16.39 -1.67 -3.11
N ASP A 239 -16.27 -1.12 -1.91
CA ASP A 239 -16.69 0.24 -1.62
C ASP A 239 -15.53 1.21 -1.86
N LEU A 240 -15.84 2.41 -2.35
CA LEU A 240 -14.86 3.47 -2.51
C LEU A 240 -14.71 4.26 -1.20
N ILE A 241 -13.52 4.23 -0.62
CA ILE A 241 -13.19 4.87 0.65
C ILE A 241 -12.23 6.02 0.36
N LEU A 242 -12.63 7.27 0.58
CA LEU A 242 -11.80 8.46 0.36
C LEU A 242 -11.46 9.18 1.66
N ARG A 243 -10.37 9.94 1.66
CA ARG A 243 -9.87 10.63 2.86
C ARG A 243 -9.40 12.06 2.62
N SER A 244 -9.56 12.89 3.64
CA SER A 244 -9.05 14.26 3.74
C SER A 244 -8.46 14.47 5.13
N GLY A 245 -7.15 14.26 5.27
CA GLY A 245 -6.47 14.37 6.57
C GLY A 245 -6.44 15.79 7.15
N ALA A 246 -6.54 16.82 6.31
CA ALA A 246 -6.59 18.22 6.73
C ALA A 246 -8.00 18.74 7.02
N ALA A 247 -9.03 17.88 6.91
CA ALA A 247 -10.39 18.33 7.10
C ALA A 247 -10.72 18.67 8.57
N ASP A 248 -11.57 19.68 8.75
CA ASP A 248 -11.83 20.32 10.04
C ASP A 248 -12.95 19.63 10.88
N GLY A 249 -13.31 18.42 10.52
CA GLY A 249 -14.30 17.61 11.21
C GLY A 249 -15.70 18.23 11.25
N PRO A 250 -16.56 17.83 12.20
CA PRO A 250 -17.95 18.26 12.26
C PRO A 250 -18.09 19.77 12.37
N GLN A 251 -18.83 20.35 11.41
CA GLN A 251 -19.10 21.78 11.34
C GLN A 251 -17.82 22.63 11.22
N ASN A 252 -16.72 22.04 10.75
CA ASN A 252 -15.44 22.68 10.52
C ASN A 252 -14.93 23.37 11.81
N SER A 253 -14.92 22.60 12.90
CA SER A 253 -14.65 23.10 14.25
C SER A 253 -13.45 22.45 14.93
N ARG A 254 -12.91 21.37 14.35
CA ARG A 254 -11.74 20.64 14.80
C ARG A 254 -10.68 20.69 13.72
N VAL A 255 -9.94 21.79 13.73
CA VAL A 255 -8.92 22.08 12.71
C VAL A 255 -8.02 20.87 12.47
N ASP A 256 -7.88 20.44 11.21
CA ASP A 256 -7.02 19.32 10.79
C ASP A 256 -7.25 18.00 11.57
N SER A 257 -8.48 17.73 12.02
CA SER A 257 -8.81 16.47 12.71
C SER A 257 -8.92 15.28 11.76
N GLY A 258 -9.18 15.54 10.48
CA GLY A 258 -9.28 14.55 9.41
C GLY A 258 -10.67 13.93 9.26
N GLU A 259 -10.98 13.57 8.01
CA GLU A 259 -12.25 12.98 7.61
C GLU A 259 -12.06 11.80 6.64
N VAL A 260 -12.93 10.80 6.77
CA VAL A 260 -13.02 9.66 5.85
C VAL A 260 -14.46 9.50 5.35
N TYR A 261 -14.60 9.19 4.07
CA TYR A 261 -15.86 9.14 3.36
C TYR A 261 -16.00 7.78 2.66
N VAL A 262 -17.14 7.10 2.81
CA VAL A 262 -17.40 5.83 2.11
C VAL A 262 -18.55 6.01 1.13
N PHE A 263 -18.29 5.64 -0.12
CA PHE A 263 -19.28 5.49 -1.17
C PHE A 263 -19.45 4.00 -1.44
N PHE A 264 -20.61 3.45 -1.12
CA PHE A 264 -20.77 2.01 -1.24
C PHE A 264 -20.76 1.53 -2.71
N GLY A 265 -20.14 0.39 -2.96
CA GLY A 265 -20.05 -0.27 -4.27
C GLY A 265 -21.42 -0.53 -4.86
N ARG A 266 -21.55 -0.38 -6.18
CA ARG A 266 -22.82 -0.58 -6.89
C ARG A 266 -22.60 -0.82 -8.36
N SER A 267 -23.52 -1.52 -9.01
CA SER A 267 -23.42 -1.78 -10.45
C SER A 267 -23.22 -0.50 -11.26
N ARG A 268 -22.33 -0.52 -12.28
CA ARG A 268 -21.96 0.64 -13.13
C ARG A 268 -23.11 1.61 -13.45
N GLY A 269 -24.27 1.11 -13.88
CA GLY A 269 -25.44 1.94 -14.22
C GLY A 269 -26.18 2.61 -13.06
N GLN A 270 -25.71 2.43 -11.82
CA GLN A 270 -26.26 3.02 -10.60
C GLN A 270 -25.34 4.09 -9.99
N TRP A 271 -24.10 4.20 -10.49
CA TRP A 271 -23.24 5.34 -10.20
C TRP A 271 -23.75 6.58 -10.93
N GLU A 272 -23.68 7.73 -10.27
CA GLU A 272 -23.87 9.03 -10.93
C GLU A 272 -22.53 9.50 -11.50
N GLU A 273 -22.54 10.31 -12.56
CA GLU A 273 -21.30 10.85 -13.15
C GLU A 273 -20.59 11.84 -12.21
N VAL A 274 -21.32 12.44 -11.26
CA VAL A 274 -20.81 13.48 -10.36
C VAL A 274 -21.30 13.26 -8.94
N TYR A 275 -20.36 13.18 -8.00
CA TYR A 275 -20.58 13.22 -6.56
C TYR A 275 -19.98 14.47 -5.96
N ASP A 276 -20.54 14.91 -4.84
CA ASP A 276 -20.05 16.06 -4.11
C ASP A 276 -20.20 15.81 -2.61
N ILE A 277 -19.08 15.67 -1.91
CA ILE A 277 -19.07 15.40 -0.46
C ILE A 277 -19.81 16.51 0.30
N LYS A 278 -19.69 17.75 -0.15
CA LYS A 278 -20.43 18.89 0.40
C LYS A 278 -21.93 18.83 0.08
N GLY A 279 -22.30 18.23 -1.05
CA GLY A 279 -23.67 18.03 -1.54
C GLY A 279 -24.31 19.22 -2.25
N GLU A 280 -23.52 20.04 -2.96
CA GLU A 280 -24.01 21.16 -3.77
C GLU A 280 -24.22 20.79 -5.24
N ALA A 281 -23.49 19.79 -5.77
CA ALA A 281 -23.52 19.39 -7.18
C ALA A 281 -23.99 17.95 -7.47
N GLY A 282 -24.09 17.09 -6.44
CA GLY A 282 -24.41 15.67 -6.59
C GLY A 282 -24.78 15.00 -5.26
N PRO A 283 -25.00 13.67 -5.26
CA PRO A 283 -25.11 12.88 -4.03
C PRO A 283 -23.87 12.97 -3.15
N LYS A 284 -24.09 12.72 -1.86
CA LYS A 284 -23.07 12.63 -0.81
C LYS A 284 -22.62 11.18 -0.60
N PRO A 285 -21.46 10.96 0.04
CA PRO A 285 -21.11 9.66 0.62
C PRO A 285 -22.22 9.10 1.51
N GLU A 286 -22.33 7.78 1.56
CA GLU A 286 -23.25 7.11 2.49
C GLU A 286 -22.74 7.14 3.93
N VAL A 287 -21.42 7.11 4.14
CA VAL A 287 -20.79 7.16 5.46
C VAL A 287 -19.80 8.32 5.54
N PHE A 288 -19.86 9.04 6.67
CA PHE A 288 -18.89 10.06 7.08
C PHE A 288 -18.26 9.62 8.39
N ILE A 289 -16.94 9.68 8.47
CA ILE A 289 -16.18 9.37 9.68
C ILE A 289 -15.32 10.59 10.01
N PHE A 290 -15.46 11.08 11.24
CA PHE A 290 -14.77 12.27 11.72
C PHE A 290 -13.72 11.92 12.76
N GLY A 291 -12.54 12.53 12.64
CA GLY A 291 -11.44 12.44 13.60
C GLY A 291 -11.78 12.97 14.99
N VAL A 292 -10.95 12.61 15.98
CA VAL A 292 -11.23 12.86 17.40
C VAL A 292 -10.91 14.29 17.78
N ASP A 293 -9.63 14.66 17.77
CA ASP A 293 -9.14 15.96 18.19
C ASP A 293 -8.51 16.74 17.04
N SER A 294 -8.32 18.05 17.23
CA SER A 294 -7.63 18.90 16.26
C SER A 294 -6.20 18.42 16.03
N GLU A 295 -5.73 18.54 14.78
CA GLU A 295 -4.36 18.19 14.35
C GLU A 295 -4.06 16.67 14.32
N ASP A 296 -5.00 15.81 14.72
CA ASP A 296 -4.84 14.34 14.71
C ASP A 296 -4.68 13.76 13.29
N SER A 297 -5.24 14.44 12.27
CA SER A 297 -5.18 14.06 10.86
C SER A 297 -5.67 12.63 10.56
N LEU A 298 -6.88 12.27 11.00
CA LEU A 298 -7.52 10.99 10.65
C LEU A 298 -7.54 10.76 9.13
N GLY A 299 -7.21 9.54 8.71
CA GLY A 299 -7.15 9.19 7.29
C GLY A 299 -5.82 9.57 6.65
N TRP A 300 -4.76 9.72 7.46
CA TRP A 300 -3.41 9.91 6.94
C TRP A 300 -2.98 8.73 6.06
N GLU A 301 -3.21 7.50 6.54
CA GLU A 301 -3.09 6.24 5.79
C GLU A 301 -4.21 5.28 6.17
N MET A 302 -4.51 4.34 5.28
CA MET A 302 -5.56 3.35 5.51
C MET A 302 -5.27 2.00 4.83
N ALA A 303 -5.78 0.92 5.41
CA ALA A 303 -5.92 -0.38 4.78
C ALA A 303 -7.29 -0.98 5.08
N THR A 304 -7.69 -1.98 4.31
CA THR A 304 -8.90 -2.77 4.57
C THR A 304 -8.58 -4.26 4.64
N ALA A 305 -9.11 -4.95 5.64
CA ALA A 305 -9.07 -6.41 5.75
C ALA A 305 -10.07 -6.89 6.81
N ASP A 306 -10.56 -8.12 6.74
CA ASP A 306 -11.41 -8.72 7.77
C ASP A 306 -10.54 -9.12 8.99
N VAL A 307 -10.32 -8.19 9.91
CA VAL A 307 -9.42 -8.41 11.05
C VAL A 307 -10.16 -8.98 12.26
N ASP A 308 -11.49 -9.04 12.26
CA ASP A 308 -12.29 -9.60 13.36
C ASP A 308 -12.96 -10.96 13.06
N GLY A 309 -12.91 -11.39 11.80
CA GLY A 309 -13.37 -12.68 11.32
C GLY A 309 -14.87 -12.78 11.10
N ASP A 310 -15.55 -11.65 10.89
CA ASP A 310 -16.98 -11.62 10.59
C ASP A 310 -17.31 -11.78 9.10
N GLY A 311 -16.29 -11.83 8.24
CA GLY A 311 -16.38 -12.00 6.80
C GLY A 311 -16.59 -10.70 6.03
N ILE A 312 -16.60 -9.55 6.71
CA ILE A 312 -16.72 -8.22 6.11
C ILE A 312 -15.42 -7.45 6.39
N PRO A 313 -14.68 -7.02 5.36
CA PRO A 313 -13.52 -6.16 5.54
C PRO A 313 -13.74 -4.97 6.50
N ASP A 314 -12.81 -4.81 7.43
CA ASP A 314 -12.73 -3.70 8.37
C ASP A 314 -11.86 -2.58 7.82
N MET A 315 -12.06 -1.36 8.30
CA MET A 315 -11.20 -0.22 7.98
C MET A 315 -10.15 -0.01 9.07
N ILE A 316 -8.86 0.00 8.70
CA ILE A 316 -7.75 0.34 9.58
C ILE A 316 -7.27 1.75 9.19
N ILE A 317 -7.53 2.74 10.04
CA ILE A 317 -7.40 4.17 9.71
C ILE A 317 -6.38 4.82 10.66
N ALA A 318 -5.30 5.38 10.11
CA ALA A 318 -4.31 6.10 10.90
C ALA A 318 -4.69 7.57 11.11
N ALA A 319 -4.47 8.06 12.32
CA ALA A 319 -4.47 9.46 12.72
C ALA A 319 -3.07 9.78 13.27
N SER A 320 -2.16 10.14 12.35
CA SER A 320 -0.72 10.19 12.65
C SER A 320 -0.31 11.30 13.62
N GLY A 321 -1.18 12.30 13.83
CA GLY A 321 -1.00 13.38 14.80
C GLY A 321 -1.60 13.09 16.17
N GLY A 322 -2.29 11.97 16.37
CA GLY A 322 -3.10 11.76 17.57
C GLY A 322 -2.33 11.78 18.89
N ASP A 323 -2.96 12.35 19.92
CA ASP A 323 -2.34 12.64 21.22
C ASP A 323 -2.45 11.50 22.25
N GLY A 324 -2.87 10.31 21.82
CA GLY A 324 -2.97 9.13 22.66
C GLY A 324 -4.08 9.21 23.72
N PRO A 325 -4.06 8.29 24.72
CA PRO A 325 -5.09 8.20 25.74
C PRO A 325 -5.25 9.50 26.49
N ASP A 326 -6.48 9.99 26.54
CA ASP A 326 -6.89 11.22 27.23
C ASP A 326 -6.16 12.50 26.76
N GLY A 327 -5.49 12.48 25.60
CA GLY A 327 -4.72 13.62 25.07
C GLY A 327 -3.41 13.91 25.83
N GLU A 328 -2.88 12.95 26.58
CA GLU A 328 -1.72 13.15 27.46
C GLU A 328 -0.37 12.77 26.80
N ARG A 329 -0.39 12.28 25.56
CA ARG A 329 0.80 11.89 24.78
C ARG A 329 0.80 12.57 23.42
N GLN A 330 1.07 13.87 23.44
CA GLN A 330 1.12 14.72 22.25
C GLN A 330 1.82 14.03 21.06
N ASP A 331 1.22 14.04 19.85
CA ASP A 331 1.79 13.48 18.61
C ASP A 331 2.20 11.99 18.69
N ALA A 332 1.63 11.19 19.59
CA ALA A 332 1.97 9.76 19.70
C ALA A 332 1.47 8.92 18.51
N GLY A 333 0.50 9.44 17.76
CA GLY A 333 -0.23 8.78 16.69
C GLY A 333 -1.22 7.73 17.20
N GLU A 334 -2.26 7.51 16.41
CA GLU A 334 -3.36 6.61 16.73
C GLU A 334 -3.80 5.84 15.50
N VAL A 335 -4.32 4.63 15.71
CA VAL A 335 -4.93 3.82 14.66
C VAL A 335 -6.29 3.33 15.13
N TYR A 336 -7.29 3.57 14.29
CA TYR A 336 -8.68 3.19 14.51
C TYR A 336 -9.01 1.99 13.64
N ILE A 337 -9.49 0.90 14.25
CA ILE A 337 -10.09 -0.22 13.53
C ILE A 337 -11.60 -0.04 13.61
N LEU A 338 -12.21 0.31 12.48
CA LEU A 338 -13.66 0.47 12.35
C LEU A 338 -14.22 -0.75 11.63
N PHE A 339 -14.95 -1.60 12.37
CA PHE A 339 -15.31 -2.91 11.85
C PHE A 339 -16.33 -2.85 10.70
N GLY A 340 -16.19 -3.70 9.69
CA GLY A 340 -17.14 -3.89 8.62
C GLY A 340 -18.53 -4.25 9.15
N ARG A 341 -19.57 -3.94 8.38
CA ARG A 341 -20.96 -4.29 8.74
C ARG A 341 -21.92 -4.11 7.57
N ALA A 342 -22.98 -4.90 7.54
CA ALA A 342 -24.06 -4.73 6.57
C ALA A 342 -24.61 -3.29 6.54
N ARG A 343 -24.94 -2.78 5.34
CA ARG A 343 -25.51 -1.43 5.12
C ARG A 343 -26.53 -0.93 6.18
N PRO A 344 -27.54 -1.73 6.62
CA PRO A 344 -28.49 -1.25 7.63
C PRO A 344 -27.86 -0.91 8.99
N ASP A 345 -26.71 -1.50 9.31
CA ASP A 345 -26.02 -1.38 10.58
C ASP A 345 -24.99 -0.23 10.61
N TRP A 346 -24.63 0.33 9.45
CA TRP A 346 -23.88 1.60 9.36
C TRP A 346 -24.70 2.80 9.86
N GLY A 347 -26.03 2.69 9.86
CA GLY A 347 -26.91 3.79 10.27
C GLY A 347 -27.03 4.87 9.19
N SER A 348 -27.56 6.03 9.56
CA SER A 348 -27.89 7.12 8.62
C SER A 348 -27.24 8.45 8.98
N GLY A 349 -26.27 8.44 9.87
CA GLY A 349 -25.62 9.64 10.40
C GLY A 349 -24.11 9.45 10.46
N PRO A 350 -23.35 10.54 10.57
CA PRO A 350 -21.91 10.46 10.64
C PRO A 350 -21.45 9.69 11.88
N ILE A 351 -20.34 8.99 11.74
CA ILE A 351 -19.57 8.40 12.82
C ILE A 351 -18.58 9.47 13.29
N ASP A 352 -18.74 9.91 14.52
CA ASP A 352 -17.84 10.86 15.15
C ASP A 352 -17.03 10.11 16.20
N LEU A 353 -15.74 9.90 15.93
CA LEU A 353 -14.87 9.09 16.79
C LEU A 353 -14.64 9.73 18.17
N SER A 354 -14.86 11.04 18.31
CA SER A 354 -14.77 11.74 19.60
C SER A 354 -15.89 11.36 20.57
N LEU A 355 -16.97 10.78 20.05
CA LEU A 355 -18.08 10.31 20.87
C LEU A 355 -17.71 8.94 21.44
N ALA A 356 -17.78 8.82 22.77
CA ALA A 356 -17.44 7.58 23.48
C ALA A 356 -17.98 6.35 22.74
N PRO A 357 -17.12 5.36 22.44
CA PRO A 357 -17.48 4.24 21.58
C PRO A 357 -18.71 3.55 22.18
N SER A 358 -19.84 3.71 21.49
CA SER A 358 -21.02 2.95 21.80
C SER A 358 -20.81 1.54 21.27
N SER A 359 -21.50 0.54 21.81
CA SER A 359 -21.51 -0.80 21.20
C SER A 359 -21.99 -0.80 19.74
N LEU A 360 -22.52 0.32 19.24
CA LEU A 360 -22.95 0.53 17.86
C LEU A 360 -21.82 1.04 16.95
N THR A 361 -20.82 1.73 17.51
CA THR A 361 -19.73 2.29 16.70
C THR A 361 -18.79 1.20 16.23
N LYS A 362 -18.70 0.05 16.94
CA LYS A 362 -17.83 -1.09 16.62
C LYS A 362 -16.42 -0.61 16.23
N VAL A 363 -15.71 -0.02 17.19
CA VAL A 363 -14.34 0.51 17.01
C VAL A 363 -13.40 -0.05 18.05
N ALA A 364 -12.19 -0.41 17.62
CA ALA A 364 -11.02 -0.58 18.48
C ALA A 364 -9.99 0.52 18.19
N VAL A 365 -9.25 0.95 19.20
CA VAL A 365 -8.23 2.00 19.06
C VAL A 365 -6.87 1.48 19.53
N ILE A 366 -5.83 1.76 18.74
CA ILE A 366 -4.44 1.49 19.07
C ILE A 366 -3.73 2.82 19.25
N TYR A 367 -3.17 3.03 20.43
CA TYR A 367 -2.44 4.25 20.74
C TYR A 367 -0.93 4.02 20.65
N GLY A 368 -0.22 4.91 19.95
CA GLY A 368 1.24 4.90 19.86
C GLY A 368 1.91 5.12 21.22
N ALA A 369 3.15 4.63 21.38
CA ALA A 369 3.77 4.49 22.70
C ALA A 369 4.41 5.77 23.27
N CYS A 370 4.80 6.71 22.42
CA CYS A 370 5.79 7.75 22.73
C CYS A 370 5.25 9.16 22.46
N ALA A 371 5.37 10.07 23.43
CA ALA A 371 4.92 11.45 23.30
C ALA A 371 5.99 12.36 22.66
N ASN A 372 5.52 13.40 21.95
CA ASN A 372 6.29 14.39 21.19
C ASN A 372 7.27 13.73 20.21
N ASP A 373 6.94 12.55 19.74
CA ASP A 373 7.78 11.88 18.79
C ASP A 373 7.32 12.24 17.38
N SER A 374 8.28 12.50 16.51
CA SER A 374 8.01 12.67 15.09
C SER A 374 7.85 11.31 14.41
N SER A 375 7.54 10.25 15.18
CA SER A 375 7.49 8.88 14.64
C SER A 375 6.28 8.65 13.76
N LYS A 376 5.25 9.49 13.94
CA LYS A 376 4.02 9.51 13.13
C LYS A 376 3.46 8.09 13.01
N PHE A 377 3.24 7.44 14.16
CA PHE A 377 2.70 6.08 14.22
C PHE A 377 1.48 5.91 13.30
N GLY A 378 1.49 4.86 12.47
CA GLY A 378 0.48 4.68 11.41
C GLY A 378 0.83 5.38 10.10
N LEU A 379 2.07 5.86 9.91
CA LEU A 379 2.55 6.43 8.64
C LEU A 379 2.42 5.51 7.42
N ARG A 380 2.35 4.20 7.66
CA ARG A 380 2.10 3.17 6.65
C ARG A 380 1.21 2.14 7.30
N VAL A 381 0.19 1.71 6.56
CA VAL A 381 -0.72 0.65 6.94
C VAL A 381 -0.79 -0.31 5.76
N SER A 382 -0.58 -1.59 6.01
CA SER A 382 -0.74 -2.66 5.02
C SER A 382 -1.41 -3.83 5.72
N ALA A 383 -2.29 -4.53 5.01
CA ALA A 383 -3.05 -5.63 5.58
C ALA A 383 -3.03 -6.83 4.63
N ALA A 384 -2.90 -8.03 5.20
CA ALA A 384 -2.88 -9.32 4.51
C ALA A 384 -2.99 -10.43 5.56
N ASP A 385 -3.38 -11.65 5.17
CA ASP A 385 -3.38 -12.82 6.06
C ASP A 385 -1.96 -13.40 6.14
N VAL A 386 -1.18 -12.99 7.14
CA VAL A 386 0.25 -13.32 7.29
C VAL A 386 0.43 -14.69 7.93
N ASP A 387 -0.51 -15.14 8.77
CA ASP A 387 -0.43 -16.43 9.46
C ASP A 387 -1.30 -17.56 8.89
N GLU A 388 -2.01 -17.29 7.79
CA GLU A 388 -2.89 -18.21 7.04
C GLU A 388 -4.06 -18.73 7.88
N ASP A 389 -4.57 -17.91 8.81
CA ASP A 389 -5.72 -18.27 9.63
C ASP A 389 -7.07 -17.80 9.04
N SER A 390 -7.03 -17.22 7.83
CA SER A 390 -8.14 -16.61 7.10
C SER A 390 -8.69 -15.32 7.73
N LEU A 391 -7.99 -14.75 8.71
CA LEU A 391 -8.20 -13.40 9.18
C LEU A 391 -7.17 -12.47 8.55
N GLY A 392 -7.59 -11.25 8.30
CA GLY A 392 -6.67 -10.17 7.96
C GLY A 392 -5.79 -9.83 9.15
N ASP A 393 -4.49 -9.75 8.89
CA ASP A 393 -3.52 -9.12 9.78
C ASP A 393 -3.16 -7.75 9.25
N PHE A 394 -2.54 -6.91 10.07
CA PHE A 394 -2.06 -5.62 9.60
C PHE A 394 -0.78 -5.17 10.25
N LEU A 395 0.01 -4.47 9.44
CA LEU A 395 1.32 -3.95 9.75
C LEU A 395 1.24 -2.42 9.85
N LEU A 396 1.80 -1.89 10.93
CA LEU A 396 1.94 -0.46 11.17
C LEU A 396 3.41 -0.03 11.15
N GLY A 397 3.71 0.99 10.34
CA GLY A 397 5.03 1.61 10.18
C GLY A 397 5.25 2.88 11.01
N PHE A 398 6.51 3.33 11.04
CA PHE A 398 7.02 4.50 11.79
C PHE A 398 8.14 5.24 11.00
N ASP A 399 8.26 6.56 11.16
CA ASP A 399 9.23 7.42 10.45
C ASP A 399 10.62 7.59 11.11
N GLN A 400 10.97 6.78 12.12
CA GLN A 400 12.15 7.09 12.96
C GLN A 400 13.08 5.90 13.17
N ALA A 401 14.39 6.21 13.15
CA ALA A 401 15.53 5.29 13.17
C ALA A 401 15.65 4.30 14.33
N ASN A 402 14.76 4.36 15.33
CA ASN A 402 14.76 3.48 16.50
C ASN A 402 13.39 2.88 16.80
N MET A 403 12.41 3.05 15.91
CA MET A 403 11.06 2.51 16.08
C MET A 403 10.92 1.20 15.32
N LYS A 404 10.10 0.33 15.88
CA LYS A 404 9.96 -1.06 15.46
C LYS A 404 8.66 -1.21 14.69
N GLY A 405 8.68 -1.80 13.49
CA GLY A 405 7.45 -2.18 12.79
C GLY A 405 6.56 -3.06 13.69
N ARG A 406 5.24 -2.89 13.61
CA ARG A 406 4.27 -3.57 14.49
C ARG A 406 3.27 -4.36 13.65
N LEU A 407 3.33 -5.68 13.69
CA LEU A 407 2.33 -6.54 13.06
C LEU A 407 1.34 -7.03 14.12
N PHE A 408 0.05 -6.86 13.80
CA PHE A 408 -1.06 -7.30 14.61
C PHE A 408 -1.82 -8.39 13.87
N PHE A 409 -2.02 -9.52 14.53
CA PHE A 409 -2.83 -10.58 13.96
C PHE A 409 -4.33 -10.30 14.08
N GLY A 410 -5.11 -10.72 13.10
CA GLY A 410 -6.57 -10.74 13.17
C GLY A 410 -7.08 -11.53 14.38
N ARG A 411 -8.24 -11.13 14.93
CA ARG A 411 -8.89 -11.81 16.07
C ARG A 411 -10.32 -11.37 16.33
N GLY A 412 -11.14 -12.31 16.78
CA GLY A 412 -12.44 -12.02 17.39
C GLY A 412 -12.54 -12.57 18.83
N PRO A 413 -12.82 -11.77 19.87
CA PRO A 413 -13.06 -10.32 19.86
C PRO A 413 -11.78 -9.48 20.02
N TRP A 414 -11.77 -8.28 19.42
CA TRP A 414 -10.76 -7.25 19.68
C TRP A 414 -10.93 -6.57 21.04
N PRO A 415 -9.82 -6.24 21.74
CA PRO A 415 -9.86 -5.24 22.81
C PRO A 415 -10.35 -3.90 22.26
N SER A 416 -11.20 -3.19 23.01
CA SER A 416 -11.63 -1.84 22.62
C SER A 416 -10.46 -0.85 22.55
N THR A 417 -9.37 -1.14 23.26
CA THR A 417 -8.19 -0.30 23.34
C THR A 417 -6.93 -1.15 23.48
N ILE A 418 -5.91 -0.81 22.71
CA ILE A 418 -4.54 -1.28 22.85
C ILE A 418 -3.66 -0.05 23.06
N ASP A 419 -2.92 -0.01 24.17
CA ASP A 419 -1.95 1.04 24.42
C ASP A 419 -0.53 0.48 24.31
N LEU A 420 0.21 0.96 23.32
CA LEU A 420 1.57 0.48 23.01
C LEU A 420 2.63 0.91 24.03
N LEU A 421 2.30 1.75 25.02
CA LEU A 421 3.18 2.01 26.17
C LEU A 421 3.17 0.85 27.18
N HIS A 422 2.07 0.10 27.25
CA HIS A 422 1.83 -0.93 28.26
C HIS A 422 1.72 -2.34 27.66
N THR A 423 1.53 -2.43 26.35
CA THR A 423 1.33 -3.67 25.58
C THR A 423 2.18 -3.57 24.31
N ASP A 424 2.63 -4.69 23.76
CA ASP A 424 3.26 -4.68 22.44
C ASP A 424 2.31 -5.24 21.39
N ALA A 425 2.65 -5.07 20.12
CA ALA A 425 2.07 -5.84 19.03
C ALA A 425 2.43 -7.33 19.14
N ASP A 426 1.81 -8.16 18.30
CA ASP A 426 2.06 -9.60 18.27
C ASP A 426 3.47 -9.90 17.79
N ILE A 427 3.91 -9.16 16.76
CA ILE A 427 5.27 -9.18 16.25
C ILE A 427 5.83 -7.77 16.19
N ASN A 428 7.06 -7.65 16.69
CA ASN A 428 7.85 -6.42 16.63
C ASN A 428 9.05 -6.64 15.71
N PHE A 429 9.17 -5.83 14.68
CA PHE A 429 10.33 -5.82 13.79
C PHE A 429 11.36 -4.82 14.33
N GLU A 430 12.57 -5.27 14.68
CA GLU A 430 13.66 -4.35 15.01
C GLU A 430 14.54 -4.17 13.77
N TRP A 431 14.64 -2.92 13.32
CA TRP A 431 15.42 -2.56 12.15
C TRP A 431 16.85 -2.13 12.54
N PRO A 432 17.82 -2.22 11.61
CA PRO A 432 19.08 -1.51 11.75
C PRO A 432 18.84 -0.02 12.03
N PRO A 433 19.77 0.65 12.73
CA PRO A 433 19.63 2.07 13.05
C PRO A 433 19.68 2.94 11.78
N GLY A 434 18.51 3.44 11.35
CA GLY A 434 18.35 4.31 10.17
C GLY A 434 16.90 4.66 9.83
N GLY A 435 15.95 3.78 10.19
CA GLY A 435 14.50 4.01 10.09
C GLY A 435 13.89 3.18 8.97
N THR A 436 12.60 3.35 8.70
CA THR A 436 11.95 2.73 7.54
C THR A 436 11.14 3.76 6.77
N TYR A 437 11.30 3.84 5.44
CA TYR A 437 10.59 4.84 4.60
C TYR A 437 9.31 4.28 3.94
N ALA A 438 9.34 3.00 3.57
CA ALA A 438 8.17 2.23 3.14
C ALA A 438 8.20 0.84 3.77
N MET A 439 7.00 0.33 4.07
CA MET A 439 6.77 -1.00 4.62
C MET A 439 5.49 -1.55 4.01
N MET A 440 5.50 -2.81 3.60
CA MET A 440 4.36 -3.49 2.98
C MET A 440 4.37 -4.97 3.34
N LEU A 441 3.19 -5.52 3.61
CA LEU A 441 2.92 -6.94 3.46
C LEU A 441 2.69 -7.17 1.96
N SER A 442 3.62 -7.83 1.30
CA SER A 442 3.47 -8.24 -0.10
C SER A 442 2.69 -9.54 -0.17
N GLY A 443 2.26 -9.95 -1.36
CA GLY A 443 1.79 -11.32 -1.53
C GLY A 443 2.95 -12.33 -1.57
N ASP A 444 2.77 -13.41 -2.32
CA ASP A 444 3.67 -14.57 -2.34
C ASP A 444 4.75 -14.44 -3.43
N ILE A 445 5.90 -13.87 -3.05
CA ILE A 445 6.98 -13.55 -4.00
C ILE A 445 7.89 -14.77 -4.22
N ASP A 446 8.10 -15.61 -3.20
CA ASP A 446 8.95 -16.82 -3.29
C ASP A 446 8.18 -18.11 -3.60
N GLY A 447 6.85 -18.03 -3.73
CA GLY A 447 6.03 -19.16 -4.14
C GLY A 447 5.82 -20.20 -3.04
N ASP A 448 5.95 -19.80 -1.78
CA ASP A 448 5.75 -20.66 -0.62
C ASP A 448 4.31 -20.64 -0.08
N GLU A 449 3.40 -20.00 -0.82
CA GLU A 449 1.98 -19.76 -0.55
C GLU A 449 1.73 -18.80 0.62
N LYS A 450 2.71 -17.96 0.97
CA LYS A 450 2.59 -17.07 2.11
C LYS A 450 2.93 -15.62 1.78
N VAL A 451 2.30 -14.74 2.54
CA VAL A 451 2.54 -13.29 2.50
C VAL A 451 3.97 -12.99 2.96
N ASP A 452 4.70 -12.29 2.10
CA ASP A 452 6.06 -11.85 2.37
C ASP A 452 6.12 -10.43 2.94
N PHE A 453 7.28 -10.07 3.48
CA PHE A 453 7.51 -8.76 4.06
C PHE A 453 8.54 -7.97 3.26
N VAL A 454 8.19 -6.71 2.99
CA VAL A 454 9.07 -5.73 2.34
C VAL A 454 9.24 -4.48 3.20
N GLY A 455 10.47 -4.03 3.38
CA GLY A 455 10.77 -2.75 4.03
C GLY A 455 11.95 -2.03 3.38
N SER A 456 11.96 -0.70 3.42
CA SER A 456 13.07 0.13 2.94
C SER A 456 13.68 0.96 4.07
N GLU A 457 14.97 1.27 4.03
CA GLU A 457 15.66 2.10 5.04
C GLU A 457 16.06 3.47 4.47
N PRO A 458 15.75 4.60 5.15
CA PRO A 458 16.21 5.92 4.73
C PRO A 458 17.74 6.03 4.80
N GLY A 459 18.38 6.34 3.67
CA GLY A 459 19.81 6.67 3.63
C GLY A 459 20.77 5.49 3.73
N VAL A 460 20.25 4.25 3.76
CA VAL A 460 21.01 3.03 3.46
C VAL A 460 20.52 2.49 2.11
N VAL A 461 21.49 2.05 1.32
CA VAL A 461 21.40 1.64 -0.09
C VAL A 461 20.59 0.35 -0.22
N GLY A 462 19.28 0.31 0.10
CA GLY A 462 18.60 -0.96 0.33
C GLY A 462 17.07 -0.96 0.46
N VAL A 463 16.36 -1.74 -0.36
CA VAL A 463 15.09 -2.39 0.02
C VAL A 463 15.40 -3.80 0.51
N PHE A 464 14.81 -4.19 1.63
CA PHE A 464 15.06 -5.44 2.33
C PHE A 464 13.82 -6.34 2.29
N PHE A 465 14.04 -7.58 1.87
CA PHE A 465 13.01 -8.60 1.76
C PHE A 465 13.23 -9.67 2.81
N TYR A 466 12.14 -10.10 3.41
CA TYR A 466 12.11 -11.17 4.38
C TYR A 466 11.01 -12.13 3.97
N PHE A 467 11.42 -13.31 3.52
CA PHE A 467 10.51 -14.39 3.24
C PHE A 467 10.03 -15.03 4.54
N LYS A 468 8.82 -15.59 4.54
CA LYS A 468 8.30 -16.30 5.72
C LYS A 468 8.96 -17.68 5.87
N HIS A 469 10.13 -17.71 6.52
CA HIS A 469 10.87 -18.96 6.82
C HIS A 469 10.19 -19.89 7.83
N GLN A 470 9.15 -19.45 8.53
CA GLN A 470 8.45 -20.29 9.50
C GLN A 470 7.24 -20.98 8.87
N ALA A 471 7.14 -22.29 9.10
CA ALA A 471 6.04 -23.09 8.57
C ALA A 471 4.66 -22.66 9.12
N GLN A 472 4.60 -22.08 10.33
CA GLN A 472 3.40 -21.52 10.97
C GLN A 472 3.80 -20.47 12.02
N TYR A 473 3.14 -19.31 12.04
CA TYR A 473 3.20 -18.42 13.21
C TYR A 473 2.42 -19.06 14.37
N PRO A 474 2.76 -18.76 15.64
CA PRO A 474 1.91 -19.17 16.74
C PRO A 474 0.56 -18.45 16.63
N PRO A 475 -0.56 -19.11 16.97
CA PRO A 475 -1.87 -18.45 16.95
C PRO A 475 -1.85 -17.19 17.79
N ALA A 476 -2.59 -16.17 17.34
CA ALA A 476 -2.69 -14.87 17.99
C ALA A 476 -2.84 -15.01 19.52
N PRO A 477 -1.91 -14.46 20.31
CA PRO A 477 -2.00 -14.57 21.75
C PRO A 477 -3.19 -13.77 22.29
N PRO A 478 -3.84 -14.22 23.38
CA PRO A 478 -4.89 -13.43 24.02
C PRO A 478 -4.31 -12.12 24.58
N MET A 479 -4.82 -10.99 24.11
CA MET A 479 -4.59 -9.64 24.65
C MET A 479 -5.50 -9.39 25.87
N PRO A 480 -5.08 -8.63 26.92
CA PRO A 480 -3.77 -8.04 27.16
C PRO A 480 -2.95 -8.88 28.17
N GLY A 481 -1.75 -9.33 27.78
CA GLY A 481 -0.71 -9.75 28.74
C GLY A 481 -0.54 -11.25 29.01
N GLY A 482 -0.17 -12.07 28.02
CA GLY A 482 0.31 -13.43 28.33
C GLY A 482 0.89 -14.27 27.20
N GLY A 483 0.92 -13.79 25.95
CA GLY A 483 1.53 -14.50 24.83
C GLY A 483 3.06 -14.50 24.87
N THR A 484 3.67 -15.54 24.32
CA THR A 484 5.11 -15.49 24.00
C THR A 484 5.24 -14.59 22.78
N GLN A 485 5.51 -13.30 23.01
CA GLN A 485 5.82 -12.35 21.94
C GLN A 485 6.92 -12.94 21.06
N VAL A 486 6.69 -13.00 19.74
CA VAL A 486 7.74 -13.41 18.81
C VAL A 486 8.52 -12.15 18.46
N ASN A 487 9.60 -11.91 19.22
CA ASN A 487 10.58 -10.92 18.82
C ASN A 487 11.46 -11.55 17.73
N LEU A 488 11.16 -11.26 16.46
CA LEU A 488 11.98 -11.69 15.31
C LEU A 488 13.40 -11.07 15.35
N ALA A 489 13.68 -10.14 16.27
CA ALA A 489 14.97 -9.47 16.37
C ALA A 489 16.03 -10.13 17.27
N SER A 490 15.74 -11.22 17.99
CA SER A 490 16.74 -11.76 18.93
C SER A 490 17.93 -12.46 18.26
N SER A 491 17.91 -12.61 16.93
CA SER A 491 19.08 -12.87 16.10
C SER A 491 18.91 -12.08 14.79
N PHE A 492 19.89 -11.26 14.42
CA PHE A 492 19.99 -10.68 13.07
C PHE A 492 19.84 -11.81 12.03
N VAL A 493 18.63 -12.01 11.51
CA VAL A 493 18.42 -12.78 10.29
C VAL A 493 18.73 -11.78 9.18
N PRO A 494 19.76 -12.01 8.35
CA PRO A 494 19.97 -11.16 7.20
C PRO A 494 18.73 -11.24 6.31
N PRO A 495 18.34 -10.15 5.64
CA PRO A 495 17.28 -10.19 4.65
C PRO A 495 17.60 -11.24 3.58
N ASP A 496 16.57 -11.86 3.02
CA ASP A 496 16.71 -12.86 1.96
C ASP A 496 17.14 -12.22 0.65
N ILE A 497 16.56 -11.06 0.34
CA ILE A 497 16.95 -10.22 -0.79
C ILE A 497 17.26 -8.80 -0.27
N THR A 498 18.35 -8.22 -0.74
CA THR A 498 18.65 -6.80 -0.59
C THR A 498 18.75 -6.14 -1.96
N ILE A 499 17.94 -5.12 -2.21
CA ILE A 499 17.95 -4.35 -3.46
C ILE A 499 18.63 -3.02 -3.23
N TYR A 500 19.73 -2.79 -3.92
CA TYR A 500 20.53 -1.59 -3.80
C TYR A 500 20.10 -0.57 -4.87
N GLU A 501 19.84 0.66 -4.45
CA GLU A 501 19.48 1.79 -5.32
C GLU A 501 20.46 2.00 -6.48
N ALA A 502 19.92 2.51 -7.59
CA ALA A 502 20.73 2.86 -8.76
C ALA A 502 21.59 4.10 -8.46
N ASP A 503 20.97 5.15 -7.94
CA ASP A 503 21.59 6.44 -7.65
C ASP A 503 21.09 6.97 -6.28
N PRO A 504 22.01 7.29 -5.33
CA PRO A 504 21.63 7.76 -4.01
C PRO A 504 20.90 9.11 -4.01
N GLY A 505 19.71 9.14 -3.40
CA GLY A 505 18.88 10.35 -3.27
C GLY A 505 17.66 10.36 -4.18
N ASP A 506 17.52 9.37 -5.05
CA ASP A 506 16.45 9.26 -6.05
C ASP A 506 15.10 8.81 -5.45
N GLY A 507 15.06 8.55 -4.14
CA GLY A 507 13.84 8.19 -3.42
C GLY A 507 13.36 6.77 -3.73
N LEU A 508 14.29 5.80 -3.76
CA LEU A 508 13.92 4.39 -3.92
C LEU A 508 12.97 3.96 -2.79
N ALA A 509 11.92 3.23 -3.16
CA ALA A 509 10.85 2.79 -2.28
C ALA A 509 10.05 3.95 -1.67
N ASP A 510 9.83 5.03 -2.43
CA ASP A 510 8.79 6.00 -2.11
C ASP A 510 7.39 5.35 -2.22
N ALA A 511 7.22 4.39 -3.13
CA ALA A 511 6.10 3.45 -3.18
C ALA A 511 6.58 2.02 -3.51
N ILE A 512 5.89 1.02 -2.98
CA ILE A 512 6.10 -0.42 -3.24
C ILE A 512 4.73 -1.07 -3.39
N VAL A 513 4.58 -1.93 -4.39
CA VAL A 513 3.41 -2.82 -4.58
C VAL A 513 3.87 -4.20 -5.03
N SER A 514 3.00 -5.20 -4.92
CA SER A 514 3.23 -6.54 -5.44
C SER A 514 2.00 -7.09 -6.15
N GLY A 515 2.20 -7.90 -7.19
CA GLY A 515 1.15 -8.65 -7.89
C GLY A 515 1.75 -9.43 -9.06
N ASP A 516 1.12 -10.52 -9.48
CA ASP A 516 1.55 -11.32 -10.64
C ASP A 516 1.33 -10.55 -11.96
N ILE A 517 2.27 -9.68 -12.32
CA ILE A 517 2.18 -8.83 -13.53
C ILE A 517 2.72 -9.53 -14.78
N ASN A 518 3.41 -10.64 -14.59
CA ASN A 518 3.97 -11.43 -15.68
C ASN A 518 3.09 -12.67 -16.01
N GLY A 519 2.17 -13.05 -15.13
CA GLY A 519 1.20 -14.15 -15.31
C GLY A 519 1.80 -15.54 -15.08
N ASP A 520 2.85 -15.68 -14.28
CA ASP A 520 3.48 -16.96 -13.96
C ASP A 520 3.01 -17.60 -12.65
N GLY A 521 2.13 -16.91 -11.93
CA GLY A 521 1.51 -17.36 -10.70
C GLY A 521 2.30 -17.02 -9.43
N TYR A 522 3.36 -16.22 -9.52
CA TYR A 522 4.05 -15.64 -8.37
C TYR A 522 3.85 -14.14 -8.37
N ASP A 523 3.74 -13.54 -7.18
CA ASP A 523 3.65 -12.09 -7.12
C ASP A 523 5.01 -11.47 -7.46
N ASP A 524 4.97 -10.53 -8.39
CA ASP A 524 6.11 -9.72 -8.74
C ASP A 524 6.17 -8.49 -7.85
N LEU A 525 7.37 -7.94 -7.72
CA LEU A 525 7.62 -6.77 -6.90
C LEU A 525 7.88 -5.55 -7.79
N ILE A 526 7.20 -4.44 -7.46
CA ILE A 526 7.40 -3.15 -8.14
C ILE A 526 7.79 -2.09 -7.11
N ILE A 527 8.92 -1.43 -7.35
CA ILE A 527 9.47 -0.39 -6.46
C ILE A 527 9.70 0.88 -7.27
N SER A 528 9.21 2.02 -6.78
CA SER A 528 9.47 3.31 -7.41
C SER A 528 10.70 4.03 -6.87
N ALA A 529 11.29 4.88 -7.70
CA ALA A 529 12.26 5.92 -7.34
C ALA A 529 11.82 7.23 -7.99
N ARG A 530 10.92 7.98 -7.34
CA ARG A 530 10.22 9.11 -8.00
C ARG A 530 11.13 10.28 -8.39
N LYS A 531 12.32 10.41 -7.79
CA LYS A 531 13.29 11.48 -8.10
C LYS A 531 14.39 11.01 -9.04
N ALA A 532 14.27 9.81 -9.60
CA ALA A 532 15.29 9.31 -10.50
C ALA A 532 15.40 10.14 -11.79
N ASP A 533 16.64 10.29 -12.27
CA ASP A 533 16.97 11.13 -13.43
C ASP A 533 16.74 10.44 -14.80
N GLY A 534 15.99 9.33 -14.79
CA GLY A 534 15.62 8.57 -15.98
C GLY A 534 16.81 8.03 -16.77
N PRO A 535 16.62 7.70 -18.07
CA PRO A 535 17.62 7.02 -18.87
C PRO A 535 18.94 7.77 -18.99
N ASN A 536 20.01 7.16 -18.48
CA ASN A 536 21.37 7.70 -18.46
C ASN A 536 21.50 9.01 -17.65
N ASN A 537 20.60 9.25 -16.71
CA ASN A 537 20.56 10.40 -15.80
C ASN A 537 20.51 11.72 -16.59
N ARG A 538 19.55 11.82 -17.50
CA ARG A 538 19.37 12.97 -18.43
C ARG A 538 18.03 13.67 -18.31
N ARG A 539 17.10 13.09 -17.56
CA ARG A 539 15.74 13.55 -17.36
C ARG A 539 15.57 13.83 -15.87
N GLU A 540 16.01 15.01 -15.46
CA GLU A 540 16.05 15.44 -14.07
C GLU A 540 14.71 15.19 -13.35
N ASP A 541 14.74 14.42 -12.25
CA ASP A 541 13.59 14.09 -11.39
C ASP A 541 12.34 13.55 -12.13
N VAL A 542 12.48 12.85 -13.27
CA VAL A 542 11.30 12.30 -13.98
C VAL A 542 10.73 11.07 -13.34
N GLY A 543 11.53 10.37 -12.54
CA GLY A 543 11.15 9.16 -11.83
C GLY A 543 11.34 7.86 -12.62
N GLU A 544 11.51 6.78 -11.85
CA GLU A 544 11.70 5.42 -12.33
C GLU A 544 10.84 4.43 -11.53
N ALA A 545 10.51 3.29 -12.12
CA ALA A 545 10.03 2.12 -11.41
C ALA A 545 10.77 0.87 -11.87
N TYR A 546 11.07 -0.01 -10.92
CA TYR A 546 11.81 -1.25 -11.14
C TYR A 546 10.91 -2.43 -10.83
N VAL A 547 10.90 -3.42 -11.71
CA VAL A 547 10.18 -4.69 -11.53
C VAL A 547 11.19 -5.80 -11.29
N ILE A 548 10.90 -6.63 -10.31
CA ILE A 548 11.62 -7.87 -10.02
C ILE A 548 10.60 -8.99 -10.01
N PHE A 549 10.78 -9.98 -10.87
CA PHE A 549 9.84 -11.07 -10.98
C PHE A 549 9.95 -12.04 -9.80
N GLY A 550 8.79 -12.48 -9.32
CA GLY A 550 8.67 -13.52 -8.29
C GLY A 550 9.17 -14.86 -8.82
N SER A 551 9.69 -15.72 -7.93
CA SER A 551 10.17 -17.06 -8.31
C SER A 551 10.51 -17.93 -7.10
N GLN A 552 10.39 -19.25 -7.26
CA GLN A 552 10.86 -20.28 -6.31
C GLN A 552 12.37 -20.36 -6.06
#